data_AF-Q6C547-F1
#
_entry.id   AF-Q6C547-F1
#
_cell.length_a   1.000
_cell.length_b   1.000
_cell.length_c   1.000
_cell.angle_alpha   90.00
_cell.angle_beta   90.00
_cell.angle_gamma   90.00
#
_symmetry.space_group_name_H-M   'P 1'
#
loop_
_entity.id
_entity.type
_entity.pdbx_description
1 polymer ?
#
loop_
_entity_poly.entity_id
_entity_poly.type
_entity_poly.pdbx_seq_one_letter_code
_entity_poly.pdbx_strand_id
1 'polypeptide(L)'
;MSNPKPRAPFNPFDPTEARPPQGYPSEYLAPTEPRGWSKTPKDASKYEQARAVMRQIKYDPRPPSEKYPGQFKKLRRVNTSEGFMRGIKLTGKVLTVSVLGYGVFFMKWDNGYENVFSPFYRARIRLKGFLTGSLTEQEQQDLIVKERGYTKLASQGHNPVMPGGNPGHVTKEVADLVYERPQQRHMVAAEKKLLAREEAILRAVDIAEAEMAKKNTEKKGWW
;
A
#
# COMPACT_ATOMS: atom_id res chain seq x y z
N MET A 1 -91.67 39.34 9.69
CA MET A 1 -90.37 38.62 9.57
C MET A 1 -89.37 39.30 10.47
N SER A 2 -88.97 38.65 11.57
CA SER A 2 -87.80 39.04 12.37
C SER A 2 -86.79 37.91 12.26
N ASN A 3 -85.65 38.17 11.60
CA ASN A 3 -84.51 37.25 11.64
C ASN A 3 -84.00 37.22 13.09
N PRO A 4 -83.90 36.05 13.75
CA PRO A 4 -83.30 35.97 15.08
C PRO A 4 -81.81 36.36 14.98
N LYS A 5 -81.37 37.22 15.91
CA LYS A 5 -79.94 37.52 16.11
C LYS A 5 -79.16 36.20 16.28
N PRO A 6 -77.96 36.08 15.70
CA PRO A 6 -77.12 34.90 15.91
C PRO A 6 -76.82 34.78 17.41
N ARG A 7 -77.35 33.74 18.05
CA ARG A 7 -77.02 33.43 19.45
C ARG A 7 -75.59 32.93 19.50
N ALA A 8 -74.88 33.31 20.57
CA ALA A 8 -73.53 32.82 20.83
C ALA A 8 -73.52 31.27 20.85
N PRO A 9 -72.41 30.62 20.49
CA PRO A 9 -72.29 29.18 20.60
C PRO A 9 -72.53 28.75 22.05
N PHE A 10 -73.38 27.73 22.22
CA PHE A 10 -73.80 27.19 23.51
C PHE A 10 -72.62 26.81 24.40
N ASN A 11 -72.73 27.08 25.69
CA ASN A 11 -71.73 26.71 26.69
C ASN A 11 -72.08 25.37 27.36
N PRO A 12 -71.29 24.30 27.15
CA PRO A 12 -71.57 22.98 27.73
C PRO A 12 -71.47 22.92 29.25
N PHE A 13 -70.93 23.95 29.90
CA PHE A 13 -70.78 24.03 31.35
C PHE A 13 -71.86 24.88 32.03
N ASP A 14 -72.80 25.45 31.27
CA ASP A 14 -73.91 26.22 31.82
C ASP A 14 -75.18 25.34 31.94
N PRO A 15 -75.66 25.02 33.16
CA PRO A 15 -76.81 24.14 33.35
C PRO A 15 -78.15 24.79 32.96
N THR A 16 -78.16 26.09 32.64
CA THR A 16 -79.38 26.82 32.28
C THR A 16 -79.67 26.83 30.78
N GLU A 17 -78.68 26.52 29.95
CA GLU A 17 -78.87 26.47 28.51
C GLU A 17 -79.41 25.09 28.07
N ALA A 18 -80.50 25.07 27.29
CA ALA A 18 -81.08 23.85 26.76
C ALA A 18 -80.31 23.34 25.52
N ARG A 19 -79.85 22.09 25.57
CA ARG A 19 -79.10 21.43 24.49
C ARG A 19 -79.93 21.33 23.19
N PRO A 20 -79.33 21.51 22.00
CA PRO A 20 -80.02 21.28 20.73
C PRO A 20 -80.45 19.81 20.55
N PRO A 21 -81.65 19.54 19.99
CA PRO A 21 -82.23 18.20 19.92
C PRO A 21 -81.45 17.22 19.02
N GLN A 22 -80.71 17.74 18.04
CA GLN A 22 -79.87 16.94 17.13
C GLN A 22 -78.48 16.61 17.71
N GLY A 23 -78.15 17.06 18.93
CA GLY A 23 -76.83 16.90 19.52
C GLY A 23 -75.73 17.73 18.85
N TYR A 24 -74.51 17.74 19.44
CA TYR A 24 -73.39 18.47 18.83
C TYR A 24 -72.73 17.65 17.71
N PRO A 25 -72.33 18.29 16.60
CA PRO A 25 -71.50 17.63 15.58
C PRO A 25 -70.19 17.04 16.13
N SER A 26 -69.70 17.54 17.27
CA SER A 26 -68.51 17.02 17.97
C SER A 26 -68.77 15.76 18.81
N GLU A 27 -70.02 15.45 19.15
CA GLU A 27 -70.39 14.23 19.86
C GLU A 27 -70.53 13.03 18.91
N TYR A 28 -70.83 13.29 17.64
CA TYR A 28 -70.84 12.26 16.60
C TYR A 28 -69.44 12.17 16.00
N LEU A 29 -68.61 11.31 16.58
CA LEU A 29 -67.33 10.92 15.97
C LEU A 29 -67.61 10.44 14.53
N ALA A 30 -67.17 11.22 13.53
CA ALA A 30 -67.07 10.72 12.17
C ALA A 30 -66.22 9.43 12.19
N PRO A 31 -66.52 8.41 11.37
CA PRO A 31 -65.74 7.18 11.33
C PRO A 31 -64.40 7.49 10.67
N THR A 32 -63.46 8.01 11.44
CA THR A 32 -62.11 8.28 10.97
C THR A 32 -61.14 7.92 12.07
N GLU A 33 -60.75 6.66 12.00
CA GLU A 33 -59.59 5.99 12.61
C GLU A 33 -59.36 6.16 14.12
N PRO A 34 -59.18 5.05 14.87
CA PRO A 34 -58.90 5.14 16.30
C PRO A 34 -57.63 5.94 16.55
N ARG A 35 -57.75 6.97 17.39
CA ARG A 35 -56.70 7.88 17.84
C ARG A 35 -55.77 7.18 18.85
N GLY A 36 -55.33 5.97 18.53
CA GLY A 36 -54.42 5.16 19.33
C GLY A 36 -52.97 5.37 18.92
N TRP A 37 -52.05 5.23 19.88
CA TRP A 37 -50.59 5.32 19.67
C TRP A 37 -50.01 4.26 18.71
N SER A 38 -50.83 3.36 18.17
CA SER A 38 -50.42 2.31 17.23
C SER A 38 -50.29 2.79 15.77
N LYS A 39 -50.72 4.01 15.44
CA LYS A 39 -50.55 4.58 14.09
C LYS A 39 -49.39 5.54 14.02
N THR A 40 -48.40 5.19 13.20
CA THR A 40 -47.33 6.09 12.79
C THR A 40 -47.95 7.33 12.13
N PRO A 41 -47.73 8.54 12.67
CA PRO A 41 -48.30 9.74 12.08
C PRO A 41 -47.73 9.95 10.68
N LYS A 42 -48.61 10.06 9.68
CA LYS A 42 -48.22 10.33 8.29
C LYS A 42 -47.72 11.77 8.07
N ASP A 43 -48.07 12.68 8.98
CA ASP A 43 -47.73 14.10 8.92
C ASP A 43 -46.58 14.46 9.87
N ALA A 44 -45.57 15.19 9.38
CA ALA A 44 -44.39 15.59 10.14
C ALA A 44 -44.70 16.45 11.39
N SER A 45 -45.77 17.25 11.35
CA SER A 45 -46.16 18.14 12.48
C SER A 45 -46.59 17.37 13.73
N LYS A 46 -47.23 16.21 13.56
CA LYS A 46 -47.65 15.33 14.67
C LYS A 46 -46.44 14.67 15.34
N TYR A 47 -45.38 14.40 14.59
CA TYR A 47 -44.14 13.87 15.13
C TYR A 47 -43.40 14.92 15.99
N GLU A 48 -43.39 16.18 15.57
CA GLU A 48 -42.80 17.27 16.35
C GLU A 48 -43.56 17.51 17.66
N GLN A 49 -44.90 17.49 17.62
CA GLN A 49 -45.73 17.59 18.82
C GLN A 49 -45.51 16.39 19.76
N ALA A 50 -45.48 15.16 19.25
CA ALA A 50 -45.19 13.98 20.06
C ALA A 50 -43.77 14.05 20.68
N ARG A 51 -42.78 14.56 19.93
CA ARG A 51 -41.42 14.77 20.42
C ARG A 51 -41.34 15.88 21.48
N ALA A 52 -42.13 16.94 21.35
CA ALA A 52 -42.22 18.02 22.34
C ALA A 52 -42.88 17.54 23.64
N VAL A 53 -44.00 16.80 23.52
CA VAL A 53 -44.70 16.18 24.65
C VAL A 53 -43.81 15.14 25.34
N MET A 54 -43.09 14.29 24.59
CA MET A 54 -42.11 13.35 25.16
C MET A 54 -40.93 14.04 25.85
N ARG A 55 -40.53 15.26 25.43
CA ARG A 55 -39.51 16.06 26.15
C ARG A 55 -40.06 16.64 27.44
N GLN A 56 -41.34 17.02 27.46
CA GLN A 56 -42.00 17.54 28.67
C GLN A 56 -42.32 16.44 29.68
N ILE A 57 -42.60 15.21 29.22
CA ILE A 57 -42.85 14.02 30.05
C ILE A 57 -41.54 13.36 30.53
N LYS A 58 -40.37 13.83 30.09
CA LYS A 58 -39.06 13.30 30.53
C LYS A 58 -38.70 13.68 31.96
N TYR A 59 -39.48 13.19 32.92
CA TYR A 59 -38.92 12.70 34.17
C TYR A 59 -38.54 11.23 33.96
N ASP A 60 -37.44 10.98 33.26
CA ASP A 60 -36.69 9.75 33.50
C ASP A 60 -35.90 10.02 34.78
N PRO A 61 -36.23 9.43 35.95
CA PRO A 61 -35.40 9.57 37.15
C PRO A 61 -34.08 8.88 36.88
N ARG A 62 -33.13 9.62 36.29
CA ARG A 62 -31.75 9.20 36.32
C ARG A 62 -31.37 9.17 37.80
N PRO A 63 -30.90 8.05 38.35
CA PRO A 63 -30.48 8.03 39.74
C PRO A 63 -29.40 9.10 39.96
N PRO A 64 -29.42 9.83 41.10
CA PRO A 64 -28.36 10.78 41.42
C PRO A 64 -27.00 10.07 41.46
N SER A 65 -25.97 10.77 41.02
CA SER A 65 -24.60 10.28 41.04
C SER A 65 -24.11 10.20 42.48
N GLU A 66 -23.78 9.00 42.93
CA GLU A 66 -23.16 8.77 44.25
C GLU A 66 -21.79 9.46 44.37
N LYS A 67 -21.09 9.64 43.24
CA LYS A 67 -19.73 10.20 43.20
C LYS A 67 -19.70 11.73 43.07
N TYR A 68 -20.74 12.34 42.49
CA TYR A 68 -20.75 13.77 42.17
C TYR A 68 -22.10 14.38 42.57
N PRO A 69 -22.16 15.14 43.67
CA PRO A 69 -23.41 15.75 44.13
C PRO A 69 -23.96 16.72 43.07
N GLY A 70 -25.28 16.74 42.90
CA GLY A 70 -25.97 17.56 41.91
C GLY A 70 -25.89 17.05 40.46
N GLN A 71 -25.21 15.92 40.22
CA GLN A 71 -25.17 15.29 38.89
C GLN A 71 -25.99 14.00 38.87
N PHE A 72 -26.58 13.67 37.72
CA PHE A 72 -27.27 12.41 37.50
C PHE A 72 -26.32 11.36 36.91
N LYS A 73 -26.50 10.07 37.25
CA LYS A 73 -25.74 8.96 36.65
C LYS A 73 -25.96 8.98 35.14
N LYS A 74 -24.87 9.08 34.37
CA LYS A 74 -24.88 8.95 32.91
C LYS A 74 -24.68 7.47 32.58
N LEU A 75 -25.65 6.85 31.91
CA LEU A 75 -25.46 5.52 31.32
C LEU A 75 -24.40 5.65 30.22
N ARG A 76 -23.17 5.19 30.51
CA ARG A 76 -22.15 5.03 29.48
C ARG A 76 -22.58 3.84 28.63
N ARG A 77 -22.76 4.04 27.32
CA ARG A 77 -22.93 2.91 26.40
C ARG A 77 -21.66 2.07 26.47
N VAL A 78 -21.77 0.89 27.06
CA VAL A 78 -20.68 -0.10 27.08
C VAL A 78 -20.69 -0.75 25.71
N ASN A 79 -19.72 -0.42 24.88
CA ASN A 79 -19.57 -1.04 23.57
C ASN A 79 -18.88 -2.40 23.76
N THR A 80 -19.68 -3.45 23.95
CA THR A 80 -19.18 -4.81 24.20
C THR A 80 -18.34 -5.36 23.04
N SER A 81 -18.51 -4.83 21.82
CA SER A 81 -17.74 -5.25 20.64
C SER A 81 -16.47 -4.44 20.40
N GLU A 82 -16.17 -3.43 21.23
CA GLU A 82 -15.01 -2.55 21.00
C GLU A 82 -13.68 -3.32 21.03
N GLY A 83 -13.53 -4.26 21.97
CA GLY A 83 -12.36 -5.12 22.05
C GLY A 83 -12.20 -6.00 20.81
N PHE A 84 -13.30 -6.60 20.35
CA PHE A 84 -13.32 -7.43 19.14
C PHE A 84 -12.97 -6.65 17.88
N MET A 85 -13.55 -5.45 17.70
CA MET A 85 -13.26 -4.58 16.55
C MET A 85 -11.81 -4.08 16.56
N ARG A 86 -11.23 -3.82 17.73
CA ARG A 86 -9.79 -3.52 17.86
C ARG A 86 -8.95 -4.73 17.48
N GLY A 87 -9.34 -5.92 17.90
CA GLY A 87 -8.72 -7.19 17.52
C GLY A 87 -8.69 -7.38 16.00
N ILE A 88 -9.83 -7.26 15.34
CA ILE A 88 -9.95 -7.35 13.87
C ILE A 88 -9.05 -6.33 13.17
N LYS A 89 -9.04 -5.07 13.63
CA LYS A 89 -8.19 -4.04 13.04
C LYS A 89 -6.71 -4.36 13.18
N LEU A 90 -6.30 -4.90 14.33
CA LEU A 90 -4.91 -5.28 14.56
C LEU A 90 -4.52 -6.47 13.68
N THR A 91 -5.31 -7.54 13.67
CA THR A 91 -5.04 -8.73 12.86
C THR A 91 -5.05 -8.42 11.37
N GLY A 92 -6.00 -7.59 10.91
CA GLY A 92 -6.03 -7.10 9.53
C GLY A 92 -4.74 -6.38 9.16
N LYS A 93 -4.26 -5.44 9.99
CA LYS A 93 -2.98 -4.74 9.76
C LYS A 93 -1.80 -5.70 9.71
N VAL A 94 -1.70 -6.63 10.67
CA VAL A 94 -0.62 -7.62 10.72
C VAL A 94 -0.62 -8.49 9.46
N LEU A 95 -1.79 -8.92 9.01
CA LEU A 95 -1.93 -9.74 7.80
C LEU A 95 -1.56 -8.96 6.55
N THR A 96 -2.00 -7.70 6.41
CA THR A 96 -1.61 -6.87 5.26
C THR A 96 -0.10 -6.66 5.22
N VAL A 97 0.51 -6.34 6.37
CA VAL A 97 1.97 -6.14 6.45
C VAL A 97 2.72 -7.45 6.17
N SER A 98 2.23 -8.59 6.66
CA SER A 98 2.89 -9.88 6.42
C SER A 98 2.83 -10.29 4.96
N VAL A 99 1.68 -10.11 4.29
CA VAL A 99 1.53 -10.41 2.87
C VAL A 99 2.41 -9.49 2.01
N LEU A 100 2.44 -8.19 2.31
CA LEU A 100 3.32 -7.26 1.60
C LEU A 100 4.79 -7.56 1.83
N GLY A 101 5.19 -7.84 3.08
CA GLY A 101 6.56 -8.21 3.43
C GLY A 101 6.98 -9.51 2.75
N TYR A 102 6.12 -10.52 2.73
CA TYR A 102 6.38 -11.77 2.02
C TYR A 102 6.54 -11.53 0.51
N GLY A 103 5.62 -10.78 -0.10
CA GLY A 103 5.68 -10.43 -1.51
C GLY A 103 6.98 -9.74 -1.88
N VAL A 104 7.43 -8.74 -1.11
CA VAL A 104 8.63 -7.96 -1.42
C VAL A 104 9.93 -8.73 -1.19
N PHE A 105 10.04 -9.49 -0.09
CA PHE A 105 11.32 -10.08 0.32
C PHE A 105 11.50 -11.56 -0.03
N PHE A 106 10.42 -12.32 -0.24
CA PHE A 106 10.49 -13.77 -0.46
C PHE A 106 10.01 -14.20 -1.84
N MET A 107 9.12 -13.43 -2.46
CA MET A 107 8.57 -13.78 -3.76
C MET A 107 9.47 -13.30 -4.90
N LYS A 108 9.72 -14.19 -5.86
CA LYS A 108 10.43 -13.87 -7.10
C LYS A 108 9.45 -13.31 -8.12
N TRP A 109 9.51 -12.00 -8.34
CA TRP A 109 8.69 -11.32 -9.34
C TRP A 109 9.33 -11.40 -10.74
N ASP A 110 8.49 -11.39 -11.77
CA ASP A 110 8.87 -11.40 -13.20
C ASP A 110 9.98 -12.41 -13.53
N ASN A 111 9.84 -13.67 -13.09
CA ASN A 111 10.79 -14.76 -13.35
C ASN A 111 12.25 -14.47 -12.97
N GLY A 112 12.50 -13.49 -12.10
CA GLY A 112 13.86 -13.09 -11.67
C GLY A 112 14.51 -12.00 -12.52
N TYR A 113 13.77 -11.39 -13.45
CA TYR A 113 14.19 -10.16 -14.09
C TYR A 113 14.18 -8.98 -13.11
N GLU A 114 15.00 -7.99 -13.41
CA GLU A 114 15.14 -6.80 -12.58
C GLU A 114 13.84 -6.00 -12.51
N ASN A 115 13.42 -5.70 -11.28
CA ASN A 115 12.24 -4.92 -10.97
C ASN A 115 12.49 -4.12 -9.68
N VAL A 116 11.54 -3.26 -9.32
CA VAL A 116 11.63 -2.38 -8.14
C VAL A 116 11.79 -3.16 -6.82
N PHE A 117 11.27 -4.39 -6.75
CA PHE A 117 11.34 -5.23 -5.55
C PHE A 117 12.58 -6.13 -5.49
N SER A 118 13.27 -6.31 -6.62
CA SER A 118 14.43 -7.19 -6.77
C SER A 118 15.60 -6.85 -5.84
N PRO A 119 15.91 -5.57 -5.50
CA PRO A 119 16.97 -5.27 -4.54
C PRO A 119 16.66 -5.78 -3.14
N PHE A 120 15.39 -5.74 -2.70
CA PHE A 120 14.99 -6.18 -1.36
C PHE A 120 15.07 -7.70 -1.22
N TYR A 121 14.61 -8.43 -2.24
CA TYR A 121 14.77 -9.88 -2.33
C TYR A 121 16.25 -10.29 -2.29
N ARG A 122 17.10 -9.65 -3.10
CA ARG A 122 18.56 -9.92 -3.11
C ARG A 122 19.22 -9.54 -1.79
N ALA A 123 18.82 -8.44 -1.15
CA ALA A 123 19.34 -8.06 0.17
C ALA A 123 19.03 -9.13 1.22
N ARG A 124 17.84 -9.73 1.20
CA ARG A 124 17.47 -10.86 2.06
C ARG A 124 18.33 -12.10 1.78
N ILE A 125 18.61 -12.40 0.51
CA ILE A 125 19.52 -13.52 0.14
C ILE A 125 20.95 -13.25 0.63
N ARG A 126 21.47 -12.03 0.45
CA ARG A 126 22.80 -11.64 0.96
C ARG A 126 22.89 -11.76 2.48
N LEU A 127 21.85 -11.31 3.18
CA LEU A 127 21.77 -11.41 4.64
C LEU A 127 21.66 -12.87 5.10
N LYS A 128 20.89 -13.70 4.38
CA LYS A 128 20.86 -15.15 4.61
C LYS A 128 22.28 -15.73 4.48
N GLY A 129 22.99 -15.43 3.39
CA GLY A 129 24.37 -15.91 3.19
C GLY A 129 25.33 -15.45 4.25
N PHE A 130 25.18 -14.23 4.73
CA PHE A 130 25.97 -13.71 5.85
C PHE A 130 25.70 -14.47 7.15
N LEU A 131 24.44 -14.83 7.43
CA LEU A 131 24.06 -15.51 8.67
C LEU A 131 24.30 -17.03 8.64
N THR A 132 23.98 -17.70 7.53
CA THR A 132 24.04 -19.17 7.42
C THR A 132 25.29 -19.69 6.71
N GLY A 133 26.11 -18.80 6.12
CA GLY A 133 27.33 -19.15 5.39
C GLY A 133 27.11 -19.99 4.12
N SER A 134 25.85 -20.26 3.77
CA SER A 134 25.47 -21.18 2.70
C SER A 134 24.25 -20.64 1.97
N LEU A 135 24.34 -20.62 0.64
CA LEU A 135 23.24 -20.32 -0.29
C LEU A 135 23.02 -21.55 -1.16
N THR A 136 21.76 -21.79 -1.53
CA THR A 136 21.46 -22.78 -2.57
C THR A 136 21.94 -22.29 -3.94
N GLU A 137 22.20 -23.20 -4.87
CA GLU A 137 22.62 -22.83 -6.24
C GLU A 137 21.64 -21.86 -6.91
N GLN A 138 20.34 -22.05 -6.67
CA GLN A 138 19.29 -21.16 -7.18
C GLN A 138 19.40 -19.75 -6.57
N GLU A 139 19.64 -19.64 -5.26
CA GLU A 139 19.82 -18.34 -4.59
C GLU A 139 21.11 -17.63 -5.04
N GLN A 140 22.16 -18.38 -5.35
CA GLN A 140 23.38 -17.84 -5.94
C GLN A 140 23.13 -17.28 -7.35
N GLN A 141 22.37 -17.99 -8.17
CA GLN A 141 21.97 -17.51 -9.50
C GLN A 141 21.07 -16.27 -9.42
N ASP A 142 20.24 -16.17 -8.39
CA ASP A 142 19.30 -15.05 -8.22
C ASP A 142 19.97 -13.76 -7.71
N LEU A 143 21.20 -13.85 -7.18
CA LEU A 143 22.03 -12.67 -6.92
C LEU A 143 22.54 -12.00 -8.19
N ILE A 144 22.59 -12.74 -9.31
CA ILE A 144 23.04 -12.21 -10.60
C ILE A 144 21.93 -11.34 -11.18
N VAL A 145 22.31 -10.12 -11.59
CA VAL A 145 21.39 -9.17 -12.21
C VAL A 145 20.97 -9.68 -13.59
N LYS A 146 19.67 -9.86 -13.80
CA LYS A 146 19.07 -10.20 -15.10
C LYS A 146 18.24 -9.02 -15.58
N GLU A 147 18.75 -8.23 -16.50
CA GLU A 147 18.03 -7.12 -17.12
C GLU A 147 17.18 -7.64 -18.31
N ARG A 148 15.92 -7.21 -18.42
CA ARG A 148 15.04 -7.56 -19.55
C ARG A 148 15.13 -6.47 -20.62
N GLY A 149 15.88 -6.73 -21.69
CA GLY A 149 15.96 -5.84 -22.86
C GLY A 149 16.91 -4.65 -22.69
N TYR A 150 17.63 -4.34 -23.77
CA TYR A 150 18.76 -3.40 -23.88
C TYR A 150 19.80 -3.57 -22.78
N THR A 151 20.67 -4.57 -23.00
CA THR A 151 21.99 -4.67 -22.41
C THR A 151 22.66 -3.30 -22.31
N LYS A 152 22.65 -2.69 -21.12
CA LYS A 152 23.78 -1.85 -20.76
C LYS A 152 24.94 -2.81 -20.48
N LEU A 153 25.70 -3.10 -21.52
CA LEU A 153 27.06 -3.64 -21.42
C LEU A 153 27.92 -2.61 -20.67
N ALA A 154 27.74 -2.50 -19.36
CA ALA A 154 28.61 -1.77 -18.45
C ALA A 154 28.14 -2.02 -17.01
N SER A 155 28.60 -3.13 -16.43
CA SER A 155 28.86 -3.32 -14.99
C SER A 155 28.82 -4.80 -14.59
N GLN A 156 29.27 -5.72 -15.45
CA GLN A 156 30.01 -6.84 -14.89
C GLN A 156 31.36 -6.27 -14.46
N GLY A 157 31.68 -6.41 -13.17
CA GLY A 157 32.87 -5.87 -12.50
C GLY A 157 34.20 -6.44 -12.98
N HIS A 158 34.40 -6.60 -14.29
CA HIS A 158 35.71 -6.43 -14.87
C HIS A 158 35.94 -4.94 -15.03
N ASN A 159 36.44 -4.31 -13.96
CA ASN A 159 37.38 -3.20 -14.18
C ASN A 159 38.36 -3.70 -15.24
N PRO A 160 38.52 -3.04 -16.39
CA PRO A 160 39.61 -3.38 -17.28
C PRO A 160 40.88 -3.13 -16.48
N VAL A 161 41.41 -4.20 -15.89
CA VAL A 161 42.76 -4.21 -15.35
C VAL A 161 43.62 -3.95 -16.58
N MET A 162 44.01 -2.69 -16.76
CA MET A 162 45.14 -2.32 -17.60
C MET A 162 46.27 -3.27 -17.19
N PRO A 163 46.87 -4.03 -18.13
CA PRO A 163 47.95 -4.93 -17.78
C PRO A 163 49.11 -4.05 -17.27
N GLY A 164 49.36 -4.10 -15.95
CA GLY A 164 50.53 -3.48 -15.32
C GLY A 164 50.31 -2.25 -14.43
N GLY A 165 49.08 -1.86 -14.06
CA GLY A 165 48.85 -0.68 -13.21
C GLY A 165 48.46 -1.01 -11.77
N ASN A 166 49.34 -0.73 -10.80
CA ASN A 166 48.99 -0.74 -9.37
C ASN A 166 47.76 0.16 -9.11
N PRO A 167 46.76 -0.28 -8.30
CA PRO A 167 45.50 0.44 -8.07
C PRO A 167 45.63 1.74 -7.26
N GLY A 168 46.86 2.17 -6.92
CA GLY A 168 47.11 3.34 -6.07
C GLY A 168 47.50 4.62 -6.80
N HIS A 169 47.70 4.61 -8.12
CA HIS A 169 48.19 5.78 -8.86
C HIS A 169 47.31 6.07 -10.09
N VAL A 170 46.06 6.47 -9.84
CA VAL A 170 45.30 7.22 -10.85
C VAL A 170 45.58 8.68 -10.58
N THR A 171 46.54 9.27 -11.30
CA THR A 171 46.75 10.72 -11.28
C THR A 171 45.49 11.41 -11.80
N LYS A 172 45.19 12.63 -11.31
CA LYS A 172 43.96 13.37 -11.67
C LYS A 172 43.77 13.51 -13.19
N GLU A 173 44.85 13.55 -13.94
CA GLU A 173 44.87 13.60 -15.40
C GLU A 173 44.30 12.33 -16.08
N VAL A 174 44.47 11.16 -15.47
CA VAL A 174 43.91 9.89 -15.97
C VAL A 174 42.41 9.82 -15.66
N ALA A 175 41.97 10.42 -14.56
CA ALA A 175 40.54 10.50 -14.22
C ALA A 175 39.79 11.38 -15.23
N ASP A 176 40.37 12.52 -15.65
CA ASP A 176 39.77 13.39 -16.66
C ASP A 176 39.67 12.71 -18.04
N LEU A 177 40.67 11.89 -18.43
CA LEU A 177 40.63 11.08 -19.65
C LEU A 177 39.53 10.00 -19.65
N VAL A 178 39.09 9.52 -18.48
CA VAL A 178 38.02 8.51 -18.38
C VAL A 178 36.64 9.13 -18.62
N TYR A 179 36.49 10.45 -18.44
CA TYR A 179 35.23 11.17 -18.67
C TYR A 179 35.06 11.69 -20.10
N GLU A 180 36.10 11.67 -20.92
CA GLU A 180 35.99 12.08 -22.32
C GLU A 180 35.33 10.99 -23.17
N ARG A 181 34.39 11.40 -24.04
CA ARG A 181 33.78 10.47 -25.00
C ARG A 181 34.85 9.96 -25.96
N PRO A 182 34.89 8.65 -26.28
CA PRO A 182 35.86 8.13 -27.21
C PRO A 182 35.72 8.80 -28.58
N GLN A 183 36.72 9.60 -28.94
CA GLN A 183 36.85 10.20 -30.26
C GLN A 183 37.49 9.22 -31.25
N GLN A 184 37.31 9.47 -32.54
CA GLN A 184 37.83 8.63 -33.63
C GLN A 184 39.35 8.38 -33.53
N ARG A 185 40.11 9.33 -32.98
CA ARG A 185 41.56 9.18 -32.74
C ARG A 185 41.89 8.06 -31.74
N HIS A 186 41.06 7.87 -30.71
CA HIS A 186 41.25 6.81 -29.72
C HIS A 186 40.93 5.44 -30.29
N MET A 187 39.92 5.35 -31.17
CA MET A 187 39.61 4.12 -31.89
C MET A 187 40.76 3.68 -32.79
N VAL A 188 41.30 4.61 -33.59
CA VAL A 188 42.47 4.33 -34.45
C VAL A 188 43.69 3.91 -33.62
N ALA A 189 43.90 4.53 -32.45
CA ALA A 189 44.98 4.14 -31.55
C ALA A 189 44.76 2.74 -30.94
N ALA A 190 43.52 2.37 -30.64
CA ALA A 190 43.16 1.04 -30.14
C ALA A 190 43.36 -0.04 -31.21
N GLU A 191 42.92 0.22 -32.45
CA GLU A 191 43.13 -0.68 -33.60
C GLU A 191 44.62 -0.91 -33.86
N LYS A 192 45.43 0.15 -33.84
CA LYS A 192 46.91 0.02 -33.97
C LYS A 192 47.51 -0.86 -32.89
N LYS A 193 47.05 -0.74 -31.64
CA LYS A 193 47.53 -1.59 -30.53
C LYS A 193 47.09 -3.05 -30.69
N LEU A 194 45.89 -3.28 -31.23
CA LEU A 194 45.37 -4.61 -31.47
C LEU A 194 46.15 -5.30 -32.59
N LEU A 195 46.37 -4.61 -33.71
CA LEU A 195 47.18 -5.09 -34.83
C LEU A 195 48.63 -5.39 -34.42
N ALA A 196 49.24 -4.53 -33.61
CA ALA A 196 50.59 -4.78 -33.09
C ALA A 196 50.68 -6.03 -32.20
N ARG A 197 49.61 -6.36 -31.46
CA ARG A 197 49.54 -7.59 -30.66
C ARG A 197 49.38 -8.82 -31.54
N GLU A 198 48.52 -8.74 -32.55
CA GLU A 198 48.33 -9.83 -33.51
C GLU A 198 49.63 -10.13 -34.27
N GLU A 199 50.33 -9.09 -34.74
CA GLU A 199 51.62 -9.25 -35.40
C GLU A 199 52.66 -9.88 -34.48
N ALA A 200 52.73 -9.47 -33.20
CA ALA A 200 53.64 -10.05 -32.23
C ALA A 200 53.34 -11.54 -31.97
N ILE A 201 52.06 -11.92 -31.93
CA ILE A 201 51.63 -13.31 -31.76
C ILE A 201 52.01 -14.13 -33.00
N LEU A 202 51.73 -13.63 -34.21
CA LEU A 202 52.10 -14.32 -35.46
C LEU A 202 53.61 -14.54 -35.56
N ARG A 203 54.41 -13.52 -35.25
CA ARG A 203 55.88 -13.66 -35.22
C ARG A 203 56.35 -14.68 -34.18
N ALA A 204 55.69 -14.75 -33.02
CA ALA A 204 56.02 -15.74 -32.00
C ALA A 204 55.68 -17.18 -32.45
N VAL A 205 54.58 -17.37 -33.17
CA VAL A 205 54.19 -18.65 -33.77
C VAL A 205 55.21 -19.07 -34.82
N ASP A 206 55.61 -18.17 -35.73
CA ASP A 206 56.61 -18.46 -36.77
C ASP A 206 57.96 -18.90 -36.17
N ILE A 207 58.38 -18.25 -35.08
CA ILE A 207 59.61 -18.60 -34.35
C ILE A 207 59.48 -20.00 -33.73
N ALA A 208 58.34 -20.29 -33.09
CA ALA A 208 58.09 -21.59 -32.46
C ALA A 208 58.06 -22.73 -33.49
N GLU A 209 57.45 -22.52 -34.66
CA GLU A 209 57.43 -23.50 -35.75
C GLU A 209 58.85 -23.75 -36.30
N ALA A 210 59.64 -22.69 -36.48
CA ALA A 210 61.02 -22.82 -36.93
C ALA A 210 61.90 -23.60 -35.94
N GLU A 211 61.71 -23.40 -34.63
CA GLU A 211 62.41 -24.17 -33.59
C GLU A 211 61.98 -25.64 -33.55
N MET A 212 60.69 -25.92 -33.72
CA MET A 212 60.18 -27.29 -33.79
C MET A 212 60.68 -28.03 -35.03
N ALA A 213 60.78 -27.34 -36.18
CA ALA A 213 61.37 -27.89 -37.38
C ALA A 213 62.85 -28.25 -37.19
N LYS A 214 63.65 -27.37 -36.56
CA LYS A 214 65.06 -27.62 -36.23
C LYS A 214 65.23 -28.84 -35.31
N LYS A 215 64.42 -28.94 -34.25
CA LYS A 215 64.43 -30.09 -33.34
C LYS A 215 64.06 -31.40 -34.03
N ASN A 216 63.14 -31.35 -35.00
CA ASN A 216 62.76 -32.53 -35.79
C ASN A 216 63.85 -32.96 -36.77
N THR A 217 64.64 -32.03 -37.33
CA THR A 217 65.79 -32.38 -38.18
C THR A 217 66.95 -32.96 -37.39
N GLU A 218 67.23 -32.43 -36.19
CA GLU A 218 68.29 -32.96 -35.31
C GLU A 218 67.99 -34.40 -34.83
N LYS A 219 66.73 -34.70 -34.52
CA LYS A 219 66.31 -36.08 -34.16
C LYS A 219 66.43 -37.10 -35.31
N LYS A 220 66.37 -36.65 -36.57
CA LYS A 220 66.53 -37.52 -37.75
C LYS A 220 67.99 -37.77 -38.13
N GLY A 221 68.94 -36.97 -37.62
CA GLY A 221 70.38 -37.16 -37.82
C GLY A 221 71.04 -38.09 -36.78
N TRP A 222 70.26 -38.61 -35.82
CA TRP A 222 70.70 -39.52 -34.77
C TRP A 222 70.05 -40.90 -34.90
N TRP A 223 69.97 -41.40 -36.14
CA TRP A 223 69.66 -42.79 -36.51
C TRP A 223 70.49 -43.16 -37.74
#